data_AF-B4HB69-F1
#
_entry.id   AF-B4HB69-F1
#
_cell.length_a   1.000
_cell.length_b   1.000
_cell.length_c   1.000
_cell.angle_alpha   90.00
_cell.angle_beta   90.00
_cell.angle_gamma   90.00
#
_symmetry.space_group_name_H-M   'P 1'
#
loop_
_entity.id
_entity.type
_entity.pdbx_description
1 polymer ?
#
loop_
_entity_poly.entity_id
_entity_poly.type
_entity_poly.pdbx_seq_one_letter_code
_entity_poly.pdbx_strand_id
1 'polypeptide(L)'
;MTSPIELNYGSGANARFCDTSVEESELVANKPLKTLANLCNQCRDLSLTAKQYQLAFLFNDSQLGDGRLPTVSDTAGLERCLHRMSNAIDFFCQVYFLLKRIIVMVQTLWKQISASGGMPLEISEVHLFTVFDAMTELLEDLVVFNEISDQLKIAAKWTLYKKWLAALSNSKQTSDQCSSMELNGLLSSLDDIETVITGNLFGILLNSLLELKKQFTLKDINHINQHSNAYIRKIMLEIEANHGNDYKNYEDPKNVIRLTAFVAVLHELGIQMEGKLIKSVLDVASRHKRLALNQSVCWSPSAFLARHAKTLIKTPPQAKPQDNHKSHHALMEKIKLSDQKKCRHLGTQICLWTIHVQRVFAAGVFGKLQTFSQLILRGQSYADQVNLMMDSLINRHVALTTPLSKSEWFTVCRLLQYLRVLQKTFESNPNQCDAAHKFPRPNGRNRRSSICC
;
A
#
# COMPACT_ATOMS: atom_id res chain seq x y z
N MET A 1 71.24 41.60 15.32
CA MET A 1 71.00 40.33 16.03
C MET A 1 69.55 39.95 15.79
N THR A 2 69.31 38.87 15.04
CA THR A 2 68.22 37.86 15.17
C THR A 2 68.12 37.09 13.85
N SER A 3 68.55 35.84 13.87
CA SER A 3 67.89 34.72 13.21
C SER A 3 67.57 33.71 14.31
N PRO A 4 66.72 32.68 14.13
CA PRO A 4 65.99 32.26 12.92
C PRO A 4 64.51 31.88 13.19
N ILE A 5 63.67 31.76 12.15
CA ILE A 5 62.68 30.66 12.06
C ILE A 5 62.66 30.20 10.61
N GLU A 6 63.20 29.01 10.39
CA GLU A 6 63.09 28.26 9.14
C GLU A 6 61.65 27.76 8.98
N LEU A 7 60.98 28.18 7.90
CA LEU A 7 59.72 27.59 7.47
C LEU A 7 60.02 26.35 6.63
N ASN A 8 59.89 25.19 7.28
CA ASN A 8 60.01 23.88 6.67
C ASN A 8 58.86 23.66 5.66
N TYR A 9 59.18 23.65 4.36
CA TYR A 9 58.26 23.22 3.31
C TYR A 9 58.09 21.69 3.37
N GLY A 10 57.23 21.24 4.27
CA GLY A 10 56.78 19.85 4.36
C GLY A 10 55.59 19.58 3.44
N SER A 11 55.86 19.05 2.24
CA SER A 11 55.00 18.18 1.43
C SER A 11 53.49 18.49 1.37
N GLY A 12 53.12 19.47 0.55
CA GLY A 12 51.72 19.77 0.17
C GLY A 12 51.18 19.00 -1.03
N ALA A 13 51.82 17.91 -1.46
CA ALA A 13 51.40 17.15 -2.65
C ALA A 13 50.35 16.07 -2.36
N ASN A 14 50.30 15.52 -1.13
CA ASN A 14 49.37 14.44 -0.79
C ASN A 14 47.99 14.93 -0.31
N ALA A 15 47.87 16.15 0.21
CA ALA A 15 46.59 16.68 0.71
C ALA A 15 45.64 17.09 -0.43
N ARG A 16 46.17 17.77 -1.47
CA ARG A 16 45.35 18.22 -2.62
C ARG A 16 44.84 17.08 -3.49
N PHE A 17 45.58 15.97 -3.58
CA PHE A 17 45.16 14.77 -4.31
C PHE A 17 44.07 14.00 -3.55
N CYS A 18 44.08 14.05 -2.22
CA CYS A 18 43.06 13.41 -1.38
C CYS A 18 41.72 14.16 -1.47
N ASP A 19 41.73 15.49 -1.31
CA ASP A 19 40.49 16.29 -1.31
C ASP A 19 39.78 16.30 -2.68
N THR A 20 40.53 16.35 -3.78
CA THR A 20 39.94 16.23 -5.13
C THR A 20 39.38 14.83 -5.40
N SER A 21 40.02 13.77 -4.87
CA SER A 21 39.49 12.40 -4.99
C SER A 21 38.22 12.18 -4.16
N VAL A 22 38.06 12.88 -3.04
CA VAL A 22 36.87 12.83 -2.18
C VAL A 22 35.73 13.62 -2.83
N GLU A 23 35.97 14.83 -3.34
CA GLU A 23 34.95 15.61 -4.06
C GLU A 23 34.48 14.89 -5.34
N GLU A 24 35.38 14.29 -6.12
CA GLU A 24 35.01 13.48 -7.28
C GLU A 24 34.23 12.21 -6.88
N SER A 25 34.61 11.55 -5.79
CA SER A 25 33.87 10.39 -5.25
C SER A 25 32.48 10.77 -4.74
N GLU A 26 32.31 11.93 -4.10
CA GLU A 26 31.02 12.49 -3.66
C GLU A 26 30.13 12.90 -4.84
N LEU A 27 30.71 13.47 -5.90
CA LEU A 27 30.01 13.82 -7.14
C LEU A 27 29.57 12.58 -7.93
N VAL A 28 30.37 11.50 -7.94
CA VAL A 28 30.03 10.20 -8.54
C VAL A 28 28.97 9.48 -7.71
N ALA A 29 29.03 9.55 -6.37
CA ALA A 29 28.04 9.00 -5.44
C ALA A 29 26.65 9.63 -5.57
N ASN A 30 26.60 10.92 -5.88
CA ASN A 30 25.36 11.65 -6.03
C ASN A 30 24.46 11.09 -7.14
N LYS A 31 25.01 10.50 -8.21
CA LYS A 31 24.21 10.01 -9.34
C LYS A 31 23.41 8.74 -8.99
N PRO A 32 24.01 7.64 -8.49
CA PRO A 32 23.26 6.46 -8.06
C PRO A 32 22.25 6.77 -6.94
N LEU A 33 22.63 7.57 -5.95
CA LEU A 33 21.74 7.94 -4.85
C LEU A 33 20.55 8.78 -5.32
N LYS A 34 20.76 9.73 -6.24
CA LYS A 34 19.66 10.48 -6.87
C LYS A 34 18.75 9.58 -7.69
N THR A 35 19.31 8.62 -8.43
CA THR A 35 18.51 7.63 -9.16
C THR A 35 17.66 6.79 -8.22
N LEU A 36 18.25 6.22 -7.16
CA LEU A 36 17.51 5.44 -6.15
C LEU A 36 16.44 6.28 -5.44
N ALA A 37 16.75 7.51 -5.04
CA ALA A 37 15.79 8.42 -4.43
C ALA A 37 14.62 8.75 -5.37
N ASN A 38 14.90 8.99 -6.65
CA ASN A 38 13.86 9.22 -7.66
C ASN A 38 12.98 7.98 -7.87
N LEU A 39 13.57 6.79 -7.91
CA LEU A 39 12.82 5.54 -8.01
C LEU A 39 11.95 5.31 -6.76
N CYS A 40 12.45 5.60 -5.56
CA CYS A 40 11.66 5.52 -4.33
C CYS A 40 10.45 6.48 -4.36
N ASN A 41 10.62 7.70 -4.86
CA ASN A 41 9.51 8.64 -5.02
C ASN A 41 8.48 8.12 -6.03
N GLN A 42 8.93 7.57 -7.16
CA GLN A 42 8.01 6.95 -8.12
C GLN A 42 7.25 5.75 -7.53
N CYS A 43 7.88 4.97 -6.65
CA CYS A 43 7.18 3.89 -5.93
C CYS A 43 6.07 4.43 -5.04
N ARG A 44 6.34 5.52 -4.29
CA ARG A 44 5.32 6.16 -3.44
C ARG A 44 4.16 6.71 -4.26
N ASP A 45 4.44 7.38 -5.39
CA ASP A 45 3.40 7.90 -6.27
C ASP A 45 2.52 6.77 -6.85
N LEU A 46 3.16 5.65 -7.24
CA LEU A 46 2.45 4.46 -7.70
C LEU A 46 1.61 3.83 -6.59
N SER A 47 2.12 3.75 -5.37
CA SER A 47 1.38 3.20 -4.24
C SER A 47 0.17 4.06 -3.85
N LEU A 48 0.30 5.39 -3.89
CA LEU A 48 -0.83 6.29 -3.68
C LEU A 48 -1.93 6.05 -4.72
N THR A 49 -1.55 5.90 -5.99
CA THR A 49 -2.48 5.59 -7.08
C THR A 49 -3.10 4.19 -6.90
N ALA A 50 -2.30 3.20 -6.50
CA ALA A 50 -2.74 1.84 -6.23
C ALA A 50 -3.83 1.78 -5.17
N LYS A 51 -3.63 2.45 -4.03
CA LYS A 51 -4.62 2.50 -2.94
C LYS A 51 -5.95 3.08 -3.39
N GLN A 52 -5.95 4.11 -4.23
CA GLN A 52 -7.18 4.68 -4.81
C GLN A 52 -7.89 3.66 -5.72
N TYR A 53 -7.13 2.98 -6.57
CA TYR A 53 -7.68 1.96 -7.46
C TYR A 53 -8.15 0.70 -6.73
N GLN A 54 -7.49 0.27 -5.66
CA GLN A 54 -7.95 -0.84 -4.81
C GLN A 54 -9.35 -0.56 -4.24
N LEU A 55 -9.59 0.65 -3.72
CA LEU A 55 -10.90 1.07 -3.24
C LEU A 55 -11.94 1.08 -4.38
N ALA A 56 -11.61 1.70 -5.51
CA ALA A 56 -12.49 1.73 -6.68
C ALA A 56 -12.82 0.33 -7.21
N PHE A 57 -11.87 -0.61 -7.15
CA PHE A 57 -12.05 -2.00 -7.56
C PHE A 57 -13.14 -2.68 -6.71
N LEU A 58 -13.06 -2.52 -5.38
CA LEU A 58 -14.06 -3.05 -4.45
C LEU A 58 -15.44 -2.44 -4.68
N PHE A 59 -15.52 -1.13 -4.94
CA PHE A 59 -16.77 -0.47 -5.27
C PHE A 59 -17.37 -0.98 -6.58
N ASN A 60 -16.57 -1.17 -7.62
CA ASN A 60 -17.03 -1.68 -8.91
C ASN A 60 -17.60 -3.10 -8.80
N ASP A 61 -17.01 -4.00 -8.02
CA ASP A 61 -17.58 -5.33 -7.79
C ASP A 61 -18.93 -5.28 -7.08
N SER A 62 -19.07 -4.41 -6.06
CA SER A 62 -20.34 -4.22 -5.36
C SER A 62 -21.45 -3.69 -6.28
N GLN A 63 -21.10 -2.78 -7.21
CA GLN A 63 -22.03 -2.25 -8.21
C GLN A 63 -22.39 -3.25 -9.31
N LEU A 64 -21.50 -4.19 -9.62
CA LEU A 64 -21.77 -5.25 -10.57
C LEU A 64 -22.86 -6.23 -10.06
N GLY A 65 -23.29 -6.12 -8.80
CA GLY A 65 -24.51 -6.75 -8.29
C GLY A 65 -24.32 -8.14 -7.70
N ASP A 66 -25.34 -8.57 -6.94
CA ASP A 66 -25.37 -9.84 -6.20
C ASP A 66 -25.07 -11.00 -7.14
N GLY A 67 -24.13 -11.87 -6.78
CA GLY A 67 -23.41 -12.82 -7.66
C GLY A 67 -24.21 -13.90 -8.42
N ARG A 68 -25.51 -13.69 -8.64
CA ARG A 68 -26.31 -14.48 -9.58
C ARG A 68 -25.98 -14.03 -11.00
N LEU A 69 -25.43 -14.95 -11.78
CA LEU A 69 -25.41 -14.81 -13.23
C LEU A 69 -26.86 -14.66 -13.71
N PRO A 70 -27.18 -13.67 -14.56
CA PRO A 70 -28.49 -13.58 -15.19
C PRO A 70 -28.79 -14.89 -15.89
N THR A 71 -29.93 -15.51 -15.57
CA THR A 71 -30.41 -16.66 -16.33
C THR A 71 -30.72 -16.23 -17.76
N VAL A 72 -30.60 -17.13 -18.74
CA VAL A 72 -30.87 -16.83 -20.17
C VAL A 72 -32.28 -16.24 -20.40
N SER A 73 -33.22 -16.47 -19.48
CA SER A 73 -34.57 -15.90 -19.49
C SER A 73 -34.69 -14.46 -18.98
N ASP A 74 -33.66 -13.90 -18.33
CA ASP A 74 -33.61 -12.52 -17.82
C ASP A 74 -32.73 -11.65 -18.72
N THR A 75 -33.27 -11.29 -19.88
CA THR A 75 -32.59 -10.49 -20.89
C THR A 75 -32.23 -9.09 -20.37
N ALA A 76 -33.10 -8.46 -19.59
CA ALA A 76 -32.86 -7.13 -19.02
C ALA A 76 -31.74 -7.14 -17.95
N GLY A 77 -31.67 -8.20 -17.12
CA GLY A 77 -30.57 -8.39 -16.19
C GLY A 77 -29.23 -8.62 -16.89
N LEU A 78 -29.24 -9.40 -17.98
CA LEU A 78 -28.07 -9.65 -18.82
C LEU A 78 -27.53 -8.39 -19.48
N GLU A 79 -28.39 -7.62 -20.16
CA GLU A 79 -28.02 -6.36 -20.81
C GLU A 79 -27.43 -5.36 -19.82
N ARG A 80 -28.04 -5.22 -18.63
CA ARG A 80 -27.52 -4.35 -17.57
C ARG A 80 -26.15 -4.79 -17.08
N CYS A 81 -25.92 -6.10 -16.92
CA CYS A 81 -24.62 -6.64 -16.52
C CYS A 81 -23.54 -6.37 -17.58
N LEU A 82 -23.86 -6.60 -18.86
CA LEU A 82 -22.95 -6.35 -19.98
C LEU A 82 -22.61 -4.86 -20.11
N HIS A 83 -23.61 -3.98 -19.99
CA HIS A 83 -23.39 -2.53 -20.03
C HIS A 83 -22.51 -2.04 -18.87
N ARG A 84 -22.75 -2.55 -17.64
CA ARG A 84 -21.88 -2.23 -16.49
C ARG A 84 -20.44 -2.70 -16.70
N MET A 85 -20.26 -3.90 -17.27
CA MET A 85 -18.92 -4.40 -17.57
C MET A 85 -18.23 -3.55 -18.64
N SER A 86 -18.97 -3.14 -19.68
CA SER A 86 -18.46 -2.25 -20.72
C SER A 86 -18.00 -0.91 -20.15
N ASN A 87 -18.79 -0.30 -19.26
CA ASN A 87 -18.44 0.96 -18.57
C ASN A 87 -17.21 0.80 -17.65
N ALA A 88 -16.94 -0.41 -17.16
CA ALA A 88 -15.82 -0.70 -16.27
C ALA A 88 -14.52 -1.06 -17.02
N ILE A 89 -14.54 -1.23 -18.36
CA ILE A 89 -13.34 -1.57 -19.14
C ILE A 89 -12.23 -0.56 -18.91
N ASP A 90 -12.52 0.74 -19.02
CA ASP A 90 -11.52 1.78 -18.87
C ASP A 90 -10.82 1.70 -17.51
N PHE A 91 -11.59 1.45 -16.45
CA PHE A 91 -11.05 1.21 -15.12
C PHE A 91 -10.12 -0.01 -15.09
N PHE A 92 -10.52 -1.15 -15.63
CA PHE A 92 -9.65 -2.34 -15.65
C PHE A 92 -8.40 -2.15 -16.50
N CYS A 93 -8.47 -1.39 -17.60
CA CYS A 93 -7.31 -0.98 -18.37
C CYS A 93 -6.35 -0.14 -17.51
N GLN A 94 -6.85 0.85 -16.78
CA GLN A 94 -6.04 1.68 -15.89
C GLN A 94 -5.34 0.83 -14.81
N VAL A 95 -6.06 -0.12 -14.20
CA VAL A 95 -5.49 -1.06 -13.23
C VAL A 95 -4.43 -1.94 -13.87
N TYR A 96 -4.68 -2.49 -15.06
CA TYR A 96 -3.70 -3.29 -15.80
C TYR A 96 -2.40 -2.52 -16.05
N PHE A 97 -2.47 -1.29 -16.57
CA PHE A 97 -1.28 -0.48 -16.82
C PHE A 97 -0.55 -0.10 -15.53
N LEU A 98 -1.28 0.19 -14.46
CA LEU A 98 -0.68 0.44 -13.15
C LEU A 98 0.11 -0.78 -12.69
N LEU A 99 -0.48 -1.97 -12.71
CA LEU A 99 0.17 -3.20 -12.26
C LEU A 99 1.39 -3.55 -13.09
N LYS A 100 1.32 -3.37 -14.41
CA LYS A 100 2.45 -3.54 -15.32
C LYS A 100 3.59 -2.58 -14.96
N ARG A 101 3.26 -1.32 -14.66
CA ARG A 101 4.23 -0.31 -14.22
C ARG A 101 4.84 -0.64 -12.86
N ILE A 102 4.06 -1.18 -11.92
CA ILE A 102 4.57 -1.66 -10.63
C ILE A 102 5.58 -2.79 -10.84
N ILE A 103 5.26 -3.79 -11.66
CA ILE A 103 6.16 -4.91 -11.97
C ILE A 103 7.48 -4.41 -12.55
N VAL A 104 7.42 -3.52 -13.56
CA VAL A 104 8.61 -2.92 -14.17
C VAL A 104 9.42 -2.11 -13.15
N MET A 105 8.75 -1.40 -12.22
CA MET A 105 9.42 -0.64 -11.18
C MET A 105 10.19 -1.56 -10.21
N VAL A 106 9.56 -2.65 -9.77
CA VAL A 106 10.22 -3.65 -8.91
C VAL A 106 11.43 -4.27 -9.60
N GLN A 107 11.31 -4.66 -10.88
CA GLN A 107 12.44 -5.15 -11.66
C GLN A 107 13.56 -4.10 -11.78
N THR A 108 13.20 -2.84 -11.99
CA THR A 108 14.16 -1.73 -12.11
C THR A 108 14.91 -1.52 -10.81
N LEU A 109 14.22 -1.53 -9.67
CA LEU A 109 14.86 -1.42 -8.36
C LEU A 109 15.87 -2.54 -8.14
N TRP A 110 15.49 -3.79 -8.42
CA TRP A 110 16.40 -4.93 -8.30
C TRP A 110 17.64 -4.80 -9.19
N LYS A 111 17.49 -4.33 -10.44
CA LYS A 111 18.63 -4.03 -11.32
C LYS A 111 19.55 -2.96 -10.73
N GLN A 112 18.99 -1.90 -10.16
CA GLN A 112 19.79 -0.83 -9.55
C GLN A 112 20.50 -1.28 -8.28
N ILE A 113 19.84 -2.10 -7.44
CA ILE A 113 20.46 -2.68 -6.23
C ILE A 113 21.63 -3.59 -6.63
N SER A 114 21.45 -4.45 -7.63
CA SER A 114 22.53 -5.28 -8.18
C SER A 114 23.68 -4.40 -8.69
N ALA A 115 23.39 -3.44 -9.56
CA ALA A 115 24.41 -2.53 -10.11
C ALA A 115 25.19 -1.77 -9.02
N SER A 116 24.55 -1.44 -7.90
CA SER A 116 25.22 -0.75 -6.79
C SER A 116 26.30 -1.59 -6.09
N GLY A 117 26.16 -2.91 -6.03
CA GLY A 117 27.20 -3.79 -5.45
C GLY A 117 28.46 -3.87 -6.31
N GLY A 118 28.38 -3.46 -7.58
CA GLY A 118 29.50 -3.34 -8.50
C GLY A 118 30.33 -2.07 -8.30
N MET A 119 29.81 -1.06 -7.61
CA MET A 119 30.42 0.27 -7.52
C MET A 119 31.55 0.31 -6.48
N PRO A 120 32.61 1.12 -6.70
CA PRO A 120 33.66 1.35 -5.68
C PRO A 120 33.15 2.08 -4.44
N LEU A 121 31.95 2.65 -4.53
CA LEU A 121 31.30 3.41 -3.48
C LEU A 121 30.44 2.49 -2.62
N GLU A 122 30.66 2.55 -1.31
CA GLU A 122 29.84 1.84 -0.33
C GLU A 122 28.49 2.55 -0.16
N ILE A 123 27.43 2.04 -0.81
CA ILE A 123 26.07 2.49 -0.51
C ILE A 123 25.71 2.00 0.90
N SER A 124 25.49 2.93 1.82
CA SER A 124 25.14 2.58 3.20
C SER A 124 23.86 1.73 3.29
N GLU A 125 23.79 0.89 4.31
CA GLU A 125 22.64 0.03 4.63
C GLU A 125 21.34 0.84 4.75
N VAL A 126 21.41 2.07 5.28
CA VAL A 126 20.27 2.97 5.44
C VAL A 126 19.65 3.35 4.09
N HIS A 127 20.46 3.55 3.05
CA HIS A 127 19.97 3.86 1.72
C HIS A 127 19.25 2.64 1.10
N LEU A 128 19.84 1.45 1.21
CA LEU A 128 19.22 0.22 0.69
C LEU A 128 17.94 -0.13 1.44
N PHE A 129 17.88 0.10 2.76
CA PHE A 129 16.65 -0.10 3.52
C PHE A 129 15.53 0.83 3.07
N THR A 130 15.85 2.08 2.75
CA THR A 130 14.87 3.02 2.18
C THR A 130 14.33 2.52 0.83
N VAL A 131 15.20 1.93 0.01
CA VAL A 131 14.81 1.33 -1.26
C VAL A 131 13.94 0.09 -1.04
N PHE A 132 14.29 -0.77 -0.09
CA PHE A 132 13.47 -1.93 0.28
C PHE A 132 12.12 -1.54 0.88
N ASP A 133 12.06 -0.48 1.69
CA ASP A 133 10.79 0.05 2.23
C ASP A 133 9.86 0.46 1.06
N ALA A 134 10.38 1.23 0.10
CA ALA A 134 9.63 1.66 -1.08
C ALA A 134 9.21 0.49 -1.99
N MET A 135 10.09 -0.51 -2.16
CA MET A 135 9.79 -1.70 -2.95
C MET A 135 8.73 -2.58 -2.27
N THR A 136 8.85 -2.80 -0.97
CA THR A 136 7.90 -3.64 -0.22
C THR A 136 6.52 -3.01 -0.13
N GLU A 137 6.41 -1.68 -0.16
CA GLU A 137 5.13 -0.98 -0.32
C GLU A 137 4.46 -1.33 -1.67
N LEU A 138 5.21 -1.38 -2.77
CA LEU A 138 4.66 -1.85 -4.05
C LEU A 138 4.29 -3.34 -4.05
N LEU A 139 5.07 -4.17 -3.36
CA LEU A 139 4.76 -5.60 -3.19
C LEU A 139 3.48 -5.80 -2.38
N GLU A 140 3.28 -5.01 -1.33
CA GLU A 140 2.04 -4.96 -0.55
C GLU A 140 0.85 -4.65 -1.46
N ASP A 141 0.94 -3.60 -2.28
CA ASP A 141 -0.12 -3.23 -3.21
C ASP A 141 -0.47 -4.35 -4.20
N LEU A 142 0.54 -5.07 -4.71
CA LEU A 142 0.34 -6.23 -5.57
C LEU A 142 -0.36 -7.39 -4.84
N VAL A 143 0.01 -7.67 -3.59
CA VAL A 143 -0.69 -8.70 -2.79
C VAL A 143 -2.15 -8.31 -2.59
N VAL A 144 -2.43 -7.04 -2.27
CA VAL A 144 -3.79 -6.54 -2.09
C VAL A 144 -4.60 -6.68 -3.38
N PHE A 145 -4.07 -6.25 -4.53
CA PHE A 145 -4.77 -6.44 -5.80
C PHE A 145 -4.98 -7.91 -6.15
N ASN A 146 -3.97 -8.76 -5.92
CA ASN A 146 -4.10 -10.20 -6.17
C ASN A 146 -5.29 -10.78 -5.39
N GLU A 147 -5.41 -10.41 -4.12
CA GLU A 147 -6.42 -10.96 -3.23
C GLU A 147 -7.80 -10.35 -3.42
N ILE A 148 -7.86 -9.07 -3.82
CA ILE A 148 -9.09 -8.46 -4.33
C ILE A 148 -9.56 -9.29 -5.53
N SER A 149 -8.74 -9.45 -6.57
CA SER A 149 -9.14 -10.17 -7.77
C SER A 149 -9.55 -11.63 -7.51
N ASP A 150 -8.84 -12.34 -6.64
CA ASP A 150 -9.15 -13.74 -6.28
C ASP A 150 -10.50 -13.91 -5.55
N GLN A 151 -10.93 -12.91 -4.76
CA GLN A 151 -12.13 -13.02 -3.93
C GLN A 151 -13.38 -12.37 -4.54
N LEU A 152 -13.22 -11.56 -5.58
CA LEU A 152 -14.34 -10.90 -6.23
C LEU A 152 -15.06 -11.82 -7.22
N LYS A 153 -16.35 -11.56 -7.40
CA LYS A 153 -17.24 -12.37 -8.27
C LYS A 153 -17.17 -11.92 -9.72
N ILE A 154 -16.29 -10.98 -10.03
CA ILE A 154 -16.18 -10.36 -11.34
C ILE A 154 -15.64 -11.31 -12.40
N ALA A 155 -14.80 -12.28 -12.04
CA ALA A 155 -14.25 -13.25 -13.00
C ALA A 155 -15.32 -14.00 -13.80
N ALA A 156 -16.38 -14.48 -13.14
CA ALA A 156 -17.47 -15.18 -13.81
C ALA A 156 -18.24 -14.25 -14.78
N LYS A 157 -18.43 -12.99 -14.40
CA LYS A 157 -19.09 -11.97 -15.23
C LYS A 157 -18.20 -11.57 -16.41
N TRP A 158 -16.88 -11.53 -16.22
CA TRP A 158 -15.90 -11.24 -17.24
C TRP A 158 -15.89 -12.32 -18.34
N THR A 159 -15.90 -13.59 -17.97
CA THR A 159 -15.98 -14.69 -18.93
C THR A 159 -17.25 -14.60 -19.78
N LEU A 160 -18.39 -14.25 -19.17
CA LEU A 160 -19.64 -14.01 -19.89
C LEU A 160 -19.51 -12.82 -20.86
N TYR A 161 -18.93 -11.71 -20.41
CA TYR A 161 -18.74 -10.51 -21.21
C TYR A 161 -17.83 -10.76 -22.42
N LYS A 162 -16.70 -11.44 -22.24
CA LYS A 162 -15.80 -11.86 -23.32
C LYS A 162 -16.51 -12.74 -24.35
N LYS A 163 -17.29 -13.73 -23.90
CA LYS A 163 -18.07 -14.61 -24.80
C LYS A 163 -19.11 -13.82 -25.59
N TRP A 164 -19.79 -12.88 -24.95
CA TRP A 164 -20.77 -12.01 -25.60
C TRP A 164 -20.11 -11.12 -26.66
N LEU A 165 -18.96 -10.50 -26.35
CA LEU A 165 -18.21 -9.71 -27.33
C LEU A 165 -17.68 -10.54 -28.50
N ALA A 166 -17.19 -11.76 -28.24
CA ALA A 166 -16.74 -12.67 -29.30
C ALA A 166 -17.91 -13.15 -30.19
N ALA A 167 -19.11 -13.33 -29.62
CA ALA A 167 -20.30 -13.62 -30.41
C ALA A 167 -20.73 -12.41 -31.24
N LEU A 168 -20.65 -11.20 -30.66
CA LEU A 168 -20.92 -9.95 -31.36
C LEU A 168 -19.92 -9.72 -32.50
N SER A 169 -18.63 -9.97 -32.31
CA SER A 169 -17.61 -9.76 -33.36
C SER A 169 -17.82 -10.66 -34.59
N ASN A 170 -18.48 -11.82 -34.40
CA ASN A 170 -18.82 -12.74 -35.48
C ASN A 170 -20.17 -12.41 -36.17
N SER A 171 -20.87 -11.37 -35.71
CA SER A 171 -22.15 -10.95 -36.30
C SER A 171 -21.92 -10.11 -37.57
N LYS A 172 -22.77 -10.30 -38.59
CA LYS A 172 -22.69 -9.54 -39.85
C LYS A 172 -22.84 -8.02 -39.65
N GLN A 173 -23.59 -7.60 -38.63
CA GLN A 173 -23.91 -6.20 -38.36
C GLN A 173 -22.70 -5.40 -37.84
N THR A 174 -21.78 -6.08 -37.15
CA THR A 174 -20.55 -5.51 -36.57
C THR A 174 -19.43 -5.40 -37.58
N SER A 175 -19.40 -6.30 -38.58
CA SER A 175 -18.44 -6.28 -39.69
C SER A 175 -18.58 -5.04 -40.58
N ASP A 176 -19.74 -4.37 -40.55
CA ASP A 176 -20.00 -3.15 -41.32
C ASP A 176 -19.57 -1.87 -40.57
N GLN A 177 -19.33 -1.95 -39.26
CA GLN A 177 -19.05 -0.80 -38.38
C GLN A 177 -17.63 -0.79 -37.79
N CYS A 178 -17.00 -1.95 -37.63
CA CYS A 178 -15.65 -2.09 -37.10
C CYS A 178 -14.78 -2.92 -38.06
N SER A 179 -13.52 -2.51 -38.20
CA SER A 179 -12.53 -3.29 -38.92
C SER A 179 -12.17 -4.57 -38.16
N SER A 180 -11.75 -5.60 -38.89
CA SER A 180 -11.25 -6.85 -38.29
C SER A 180 -10.04 -6.62 -37.39
N MET A 181 -9.22 -5.61 -37.69
CA MET A 181 -8.06 -5.24 -36.89
C MET A 181 -8.47 -4.64 -35.53
N GLU A 182 -9.47 -3.76 -35.50
CA GLU A 182 -9.98 -3.17 -34.25
C GLU A 182 -10.62 -4.24 -33.35
N LEU A 183 -11.39 -5.16 -33.94
CA LEU A 183 -11.99 -6.27 -33.19
C LEU A 183 -10.94 -7.22 -32.62
N ASN A 184 -9.91 -7.56 -33.39
CA ASN A 184 -8.81 -8.39 -32.90
C ASN A 184 -8.00 -7.68 -31.80
N GLY A 185 -7.75 -6.38 -31.95
CA GLY A 185 -7.09 -5.56 -30.94
C GLY A 185 -7.89 -5.48 -29.63
N LEU A 186 -9.22 -5.35 -29.72
CA LEU A 186 -10.12 -5.40 -28.57
C LEU A 186 -10.04 -6.77 -27.88
N LEU A 187 -10.19 -7.88 -28.62
CA LEU A 187 -10.11 -9.22 -28.04
C LEU A 187 -8.77 -9.47 -27.34
N SER A 188 -7.65 -9.07 -27.95
CA SER A 188 -6.32 -9.16 -27.32
C SER A 188 -6.23 -8.30 -26.05
N SER A 189 -6.83 -7.11 -26.05
CA SER A 189 -6.84 -6.24 -24.87
C SER A 189 -7.68 -6.83 -23.74
N LEU A 190 -8.74 -7.57 -24.07
CA LEU A 190 -9.55 -8.28 -23.07
C LEU A 190 -8.79 -9.46 -22.45
N ASP A 191 -7.93 -10.15 -23.20
CA ASP A 191 -7.05 -11.18 -22.65
C ASP A 191 -6.03 -10.58 -21.67
N ASP A 192 -5.46 -9.43 -22.02
CA ASP A 192 -4.57 -8.67 -21.12
C ASP A 192 -5.28 -8.26 -19.82
N ILE A 193 -6.51 -7.75 -19.91
CA ILE A 193 -7.32 -7.37 -18.73
C ILE A 193 -7.73 -8.59 -17.90
N GLU A 194 -7.95 -9.75 -18.53
CA GLU A 194 -8.30 -10.98 -17.82
C GLU A 194 -7.22 -11.36 -16.79
N THR A 195 -5.95 -11.02 -17.04
CA THR A 195 -4.86 -11.24 -16.07
C THR A 195 -5.07 -10.48 -14.75
N VAL A 196 -5.68 -9.29 -14.81
CA VAL A 196 -6.05 -8.50 -13.64
C VAL A 196 -7.20 -9.16 -12.89
N ILE A 197 -8.18 -9.66 -13.64
CA ILE A 197 -9.43 -10.19 -13.09
C ILE A 197 -9.26 -11.59 -12.47
N THR A 198 -8.34 -12.40 -12.99
CA THR A 198 -8.16 -13.81 -12.59
C THR A 198 -7.27 -14.01 -11.37
N GLY A 199 -6.66 -12.96 -10.81
CA GLY A 199 -6.00 -13.01 -9.50
C GLY A 199 -4.68 -13.79 -9.44
N ASN A 200 -3.89 -13.79 -10.52
CA ASN A 200 -2.52 -14.34 -10.53
C ASN A 200 -1.44 -13.27 -10.70
N LEU A 201 -1.68 -12.07 -10.18
CA LEU A 201 -0.81 -10.90 -10.34
C LEU A 201 0.56 -11.10 -9.69
N PHE A 202 0.59 -11.68 -8.49
CA PHE A 202 1.87 -11.92 -7.82
C PHE A 202 2.68 -13.00 -8.54
N GLY A 203 2.03 -14.02 -9.10
CA GLY A 203 2.69 -15.02 -9.94
C GLY A 203 3.33 -14.42 -11.20
N ILE A 204 2.65 -13.45 -11.85
CA ILE A 204 3.21 -12.72 -13.00
C ILE A 204 4.46 -11.94 -12.60
N LEU A 205 4.45 -11.27 -11.44
CA LEU A 205 5.64 -10.62 -10.90
C LEU A 205 6.79 -11.62 -10.74
N LEU A 206 6.56 -12.75 -10.07
CA LEU A 206 7.60 -13.77 -9.83
C LEU A 206 8.20 -14.30 -11.14
N ASN A 207 7.36 -14.61 -12.13
CA ASN A 207 7.82 -15.02 -13.46
C ASN A 207 8.69 -13.95 -14.13
N SER A 208 8.32 -12.68 -13.99
CA SER A 208 9.13 -11.56 -14.52
C SER A 208 10.49 -11.43 -13.82
N LEU A 209 10.59 -11.86 -12.55
CA LEU A 209 11.82 -11.83 -11.77
C LEU A 209 12.72 -13.03 -12.04
N LEU A 210 12.17 -14.17 -12.48
CA LEU A 210 12.97 -15.30 -12.97
C LEU A 210 13.83 -14.92 -14.17
N GLU A 211 13.29 -14.13 -15.10
CA GLU A 211 14.08 -13.62 -16.22
C GLU A 211 15.16 -12.63 -15.77
N LEU A 212 14.87 -11.85 -14.73
CA LEU A 212 15.85 -10.94 -14.14
C LEU A 212 16.99 -11.69 -13.43
N LYS A 213 16.66 -12.76 -12.70
CA LYS A 213 17.64 -13.60 -11.99
C LYS A 213 18.75 -14.10 -12.90
N LYS A 214 18.44 -14.45 -14.15
CA LYS A 214 19.43 -14.91 -15.15
C LYS A 214 20.50 -13.84 -15.47
N GLN A 215 20.24 -12.58 -15.15
CA GLN A 215 21.13 -11.44 -15.41
C GLN A 215 22.05 -11.13 -14.22
N PHE A 216 21.81 -11.73 -13.04
CA PHE A 216 22.62 -11.46 -11.85
C PHE A 216 23.91 -12.27 -11.83
N THR A 217 25.00 -11.62 -11.45
CA THR A 217 26.28 -12.27 -11.17
C THR A 217 26.33 -12.76 -9.72
N LEU A 218 27.29 -13.63 -9.40
CA LEU A 218 27.51 -14.11 -8.03
C LEU A 218 27.79 -12.96 -7.04
N LYS A 219 28.49 -11.91 -7.49
CA LYS A 219 28.78 -10.72 -6.69
C LYS A 219 27.50 -9.98 -6.32
N ASP A 220 26.59 -9.82 -7.29
CA ASP A 220 25.28 -9.18 -7.08
C ASP A 220 24.46 -9.93 -6.04
N ILE A 221 24.42 -11.26 -6.17
CA ILE A 221 23.68 -12.14 -5.25
C ILE A 221 24.23 -12.01 -3.83
N ASN A 222 25.55 -12.01 -3.63
CA ASN A 222 26.14 -11.88 -2.30
C ASN A 222 25.85 -10.52 -1.65
N HIS A 223 25.95 -9.43 -2.43
CA HIS A 223 25.60 -8.08 -1.97
C HIS A 223 24.12 -8.00 -1.57
N ILE A 224 23.22 -8.52 -2.40
CA ILE A 224 21.78 -8.57 -2.11
C ILE A 224 21.50 -9.44 -0.88
N ASN A 225 22.15 -10.60 -0.75
CA ASN A 225 21.98 -11.53 0.37
C ASN A 225 22.22 -10.82 1.72
N GLN A 226 23.33 -10.10 1.85
CA GLN A 226 23.70 -9.45 3.11
C GLN A 226 22.65 -8.44 3.56
N HIS A 227 22.31 -7.49 2.69
CA HIS A 227 21.35 -6.42 3.03
C HIS A 227 19.92 -6.94 3.17
N SER A 228 19.54 -7.96 2.41
CA SER A 228 18.19 -8.55 2.50
C SER A 228 17.97 -9.25 3.84
N ASN A 229 18.96 -10.01 4.35
CA ASN A 229 18.84 -10.66 5.66
C ASN A 229 18.75 -9.62 6.79
N ALA A 230 19.55 -8.55 6.73
CA ALA A 230 19.48 -7.46 7.70
C ALA A 230 18.12 -6.75 7.67
N TYR A 231 17.58 -6.50 6.49
CA TYR A 231 16.27 -5.88 6.32
C TYR A 231 15.11 -6.76 6.83
N ILE A 232 15.18 -8.08 6.62
CA ILE A 232 14.20 -9.02 7.20
C ILE A 232 14.20 -8.91 8.72
N ARG A 233 15.38 -8.85 9.35
CA ARG A 233 15.49 -8.66 10.81
C ARG A 233 14.88 -7.33 11.26
N LYS A 234 15.10 -6.24 10.52
CA LYS A 234 14.47 -4.93 10.78
C LYS A 234 12.94 -5.06 10.80
N ILE A 235 12.31 -5.59 9.74
CA ILE A 235 10.85 -5.71 9.69
C ILE A 235 10.33 -6.63 10.81
N MET A 236 11.04 -7.73 11.09
CA MET A 236 10.68 -8.62 12.19
C MET A 236 10.67 -7.91 13.54
N LEU A 237 11.70 -7.11 13.83
CA LEU A 237 11.75 -6.31 15.05
C LEU A 237 10.59 -5.31 15.13
N GLU A 238 10.16 -4.73 14.00
CA GLU A 238 8.99 -3.84 13.99
C GLU A 238 7.67 -4.59 14.25
N ILE A 239 7.53 -5.82 13.75
CA ILE A 239 6.38 -6.70 14.05
C ILE A 239 6.38 -7.11 15.53
N GLU A 240 7.56 -7.38 16.08
CA GLU A 240 7.77 -7.75 17.49
C GLU A 240 7.58 -6.57 18.45
N ALA A 241 8.00 -5.36 18.08
CA ALA A 241 7.76 -4.14 18.86
C ALA A 241 6.25 -3.89 19.06
N ASN A 242 5.42 -4.37 18.13
CA ASN A 242 3.97 -4.32 18.24
C ASN A 242 3.36 -5.42 19.13
N HIS A 243 4.13 -6.39 19.63
CA HIS A 243 3.62 -7.49 20.47
C HIS A 243 3.05 -7.02 21.81
N GLY A 244 3.43 -5.83 22.31
CA GLY A 244 2.76 -5.24 23.48
C GLY A 244 1.27 -4.90 23.24
N ASN A 245 0.83 -4.92 21.98
CA ASN A 245 -0.55 -4.75 21.54
C ASN A 245 -0.87 -5.83 20.50
N ASP A 246 -1.19 -7.06 20.94
CA ASP A 246 -1.30 -8.27 20.11
C ASP A 246 -2.20 -8.15 18.87
N TYR A 247 -3.05 -7.14 18.80
CA TYR A 247 -3.97 -6.89 17.69
C TYR A 247 -3.50 -5.84 16.70
N LYS A 248 -2.42 -5.10 16.98
CA LYS A 248 -1.95 -4.06 16.07
C LYS A 248 -1.60 -4.60 14.68
N ASN A 249 -1.06 -5.82 14.59
CA ASN A 249 -0.78 -6.47 13.31
C ASN A 249 -2.04 -7.03 12.62
N TYR A 250 -3.16 -7.16 13.33
CA TYR A 250 -4.48 -7.45 12.74
C TYR A 250 -5.21 -6.19 12.29
N GLU A 251 -4.95 -5.07 12.97
CA GLU A 251 -5.49 -3.74 12.67
C GLU A 251 -4.77 -3.10 11.48
N ASP A 252 -3.43 -3.20 11.44
CA ASP A 252 -2.53 -2.72 10.39
C ASP A 252 -1.52 -3.80 9.98
N PRO A 253 -1.89 -4.75 9.09
CA PRO A 253 -1.06 -5.91 8.74
C PRO A 253 0.11 -5.62 7.80
N LYS A 254 0.39 -4.35 7.46
CA LYS A 254 1.40 -3.94 6.45
C LYS A 254 2.71 -4.67 6.58
N ASN A 255 3.31 -4.67 7.77
CA ASN A 255 4.63 -5.27 7.96
C ASN A 255 4.62 -6.78 7.77
N VAL A 256 3.53 -7.48 8.11
CA VAL A 256 3.40 -8.93 7.86
C VAL A 256 3.28 -9.20 6.36
N ILE A 257 2.49 -8.40 5.65
CA ILE A 257 2.34 -8.51 4.19
C ILE A 257 3.69 -8.26 3.51
N ARG A 258 4.32 -7.13 3.82
CA ARG A 258 5.64 -6.73 3.29
C ARG A 258 6.69 -7.79 3.53
N LEU A 259 6.76 -8.34 4.75
CA LEU A 259 7.71 -9.40 5.11
C LEU A 259 7.52 -10.63 4.23
N THR A 260 6.30 -11.15 4.14
CA THR A 260 6.05 -12.39 3.37
C THR A 260 6.20 -12.20 1.86
N ALA A 261 5.76 -11.07 1.32
CA ALA A 261 5.90 -10.74 -0.09
C ALA A 261 7.39 -10.57 -0.47
N PHE A 262 8.16 -9.90 0.39
CA PHE A 262 9.61 -9.75 0.20
C PHE A 262 10.31 -11.11 0.23
N VAL A 263 10.00 -11.96 1.22
CA VAL A 263 10.59 -13.31 1.31
C VAL A 263 10.24 -14.19 0.10
N ALA A 264 9.03 -14.09 -0.43
CA ALA A 264 8.64 -14.80 -1.66
C ALA A 264 9.46 -14.31 -2.87
N VAL A 265 9.66 -13.00 -3.01
CA VAL A 265 10.49 -12.41 -4.06
C VAL A 265 11.96 -12.84 -3.95
N LEU A 266 12.55 -12.79 -2.75
CA LEU A 266 13.93 -13.22 -2.50
C LEU A 266 14.12 -14.69 -2.86
N HIS A 267 13.15 -15.53 -2.46
CA HIS A 267 13.14 -16.95 -2.78
C HIS A 267 13.16 -17.18 -4.29
N GLU A 268 12.32 -16.49 -5.05
CA GLU A 268 12.25 -16.60 -6.50
C GLU A 268 13.58 -16.20 -7.16
N LEU A 269 14.15 -15.07 -6.71
CA LEU A 269 15.45 -14.58 -7.14
C LEU A 269 16.62 -15.51 -6.75
N GLY A 270 16.39 -16.52 -5.91
CA GLY A 270 17.43 -17.43 -5.42
C GLY A 270 18.40 -16.78 -4.43
N ILE A 271 17.98 -15.70 -3.77
CA ILE A 271 18.73 -15.02 -2.72
C ILE A 271 18.73 -15.92 -1.47
N GLN A 272 19.92 -16.16 -0.92
CA GLN A 272 20.08 -17.02 0.24
C GLN A 272 19.65 -16.29 1.51
N MET A 273 18.64 -16.84 2.17
CA MET A 273 18.17 -16.38 3.47
C MET A 273 18.64 -17.32 4.58
N GLU A 274 18.96 -16.76 5.75
CA GLU A 274 19.41 -17.56 6.89
C GLU A 274 18.31 -18.53 7.38
N GLY A 275 18.66 -19.80 7.63
CA GLY A 275 17.68 -20.81 8.02
C GLY A 275 16.92 -20.50 9.32
N LYS A 276 17.59 -19.91 10.32
CA LYS A 276 16.94 -19.44 11.56
C LYS A 276 15.94 -18.33 11.27
N LEU A 277 16.31 -17.41 10.38
CA LEU A 277 15.48 -16.28 10.00
C LEU A 277 14.21 -16.74 9.26
N ILE A 278 14.36 -17.65 8.30
CA ILE A 278 13.22 -18.27 7.60
C ILE A 278 12.26 -18.94 8.61
N LYS A 279 12.80 -19.69 9.58
CA LYS A 279 11.96 -20.33 10.61
C LYS A 279 11.15 -19.30 11.40
N SER A 280 11.75 -18.17 11.76
CA SER A 280 11.03 -17.10 12.46
C SER A 280 9.98 -16.40 11.57
N VAL A 281 10.26 -16.21 10.28
CA VAL A 281 9.26 -15.71 9.31
C VAL A 281 8.06 -16.66 9.22
N LEU A 282 8.31 -17.97 9.16
CA LEU A 282 7.25 -18.98 9.12
C LEU A 282 6.45 -19.02 10.43
N ASP A 283 7.08 -18.79 11.59
CA ASP A 283 6.37 -18.62 12.87
C ASP A 283 5.41 -17.42 12.82
N VAL A 284 5.90 -16.25 12.39
CA VAL A 284 5.08 -15.05 12.19
C VAL A 284 3.90 -15.32 11.25
N ALA A 285 4.15 -16.00 10.13
CA ALA A 285 3.11 -16.34 9.15
C ALA A 285 2.06 -17.33 9.69
N SER A 286 2.48 -18.26 10.57
CA SER A 286 1.58 -19.23 11.20
C SER A 286 0.73 -18.63 12.32
N ARG A 287 1.29 -17.62 13.01
CA ARG A 287 0.62 -16.89 14.09
C ARG A 287 -0.56 -16.05 13.58
N HIS A 288 -0.38 -15.39 12.44
CA HIS A 288 -1.38 -14.53 11.84
C HIS A 288 -2.16 -15.30 10.78
N LYS A 289 -3.09 -16.16 11.20
CA LYS A 289 -3.79 -17.09 10.27
C LYS A 289 -4.61 -16.36 9.20
N ARG A 290 -5.22 -15.24 9.56
CA ARG A 290 -6.10 -14.44 8.72
C ARG A 290 -5.95 -12.97 9.09
N LEU A 291 -5.74 -12.12 8.10
CA LEU A 291 -5.56 -10.67 8.23
C LEU A 291 -6.54 -9.97 7.29
N ALA A 292 -7.10 -8.83 7.72
CA ALA A 292 -7.96 -8.02 6.86
C ALA A 292 -7.07 -7.10 6.00
N LEU A 293 -7.09 -7.25 4.68
CA LEU A 293 -6.35 -6.36 3.76
C LEU A 293 -7.15 -5.10 3.47
N ASN A 294 -8.44 -5.31 3.20
CA ASN A 294 -9.48 -4.29 3.09
C ASN A 294 -10.74 -4.89 3.69
N GLN A 295 -11.64 -4.07 4.23
CA GLN A 295 -12.80 -4.48 5.06
C GLN A 295 -13.48 -5.82 4.70
N SER A 296 -13.64 -6.16 3.42
CA SER A 296 -14.24 -7.42 2.94
C SER A 296 -13.23 -8.50 2.49
N VAL A 297 -11.97 -8.15 2.23
CA VAL A 297 -10.93 -9.03 1.67
C VAL A 297 -10.00 -9.49 2.78
N CYS A 298 -9.92 -10.81 2.94
CA CYS A 298 -9.09 -11.44 3.97
C CYS A 298 -7.92 -12.16 3.35
N TRP A 299 -6.77 -12.16 3.99
CA TRP A 299 -5.56 -12.76 3.46
C TRP A 299 -4.85 -13.61 4.50
N SER A 300 -4.17 -14.67 4.05
CA SER A 300 -3.42 -15.56 4.92
C SER A 300 -1.94 -15.59 4.51
N PRO A 301 -1.02 -15.13 5.37
CA PRO A 301 0.42 -15.19 5.13
C PRO A 301 0.92 -16.61 4.82
N SER A 302 0.39 -17.61 5.52
CA SER A 302 0.78 -19.01 5.32
C SER A 302 0.28 -19.57 3.99
N ALA A 303 -0.96 -19.24 3.59
CA ALA A 303 -1.49 -19.65 2.28
C ALA A 303 -0.73 -18.97 1.13
N PHE A 304 -0.39 -17.69 1.31
CA PHE A 304 0.40 -16.93 0.34
C PHE A 304 1.78 -17.55 0.12
N LEU A 305 2.54 -17.83 1.20
CA LEU A 305 3.83 -18.50 1.09
C LEU A 305 3.71 -19.92 0.53
N ALA A 306 2.63 -20.65 0.85
CA ALA A 306 2.39 -21.98 0.28
C ALA A 306 2.16 -21.94 -1.24
N ARG A 307 1.54 -20.87 -1.74
CA ARG A 307 1.30 -20.64 -3.18
C ARG A 307 2.57 -20.19 -3.91
N HIS A 308 3.34 -19.28 -3.31
CA HIS A 308 4.41 -18.56 -4.01
C HIS A 308 5.83 -18.94 -3.60
N ALA A 309 6.03 -19.67 -2.50
CA ALA A 309 7.34 -20.08 -1.99
C ALA A 309 7.28 -21.47 -1.34
N LYS A 310 6.59 -22.42 -2.00
CA LYS A 310 6.26 -23.75 -1.47
C LYS A 310 7.46 -24.52 -0.91
N THR A 311 8.62 -24.40 -1.54
CA THR A 311 9.89 -25.05 -1.15
C THR A 311 10.48 -24.56 0.17
N LEU A 312 10.06 -23.38 0.66
CA LEU A 312 10.41 -22.90 2.00
C LEU A 312 9.62 -23.63 3.10
N ILE A 313 8.43 -24.16 2.78
CA ILE A 313 7.54 -24.82 3.73
C ILE A 313 7.83 -26.32 3.72
N LYS A 314 8.93 -26.72 4.37
CA LYS A 314 9.36 -28.13 4.45
C LYS A 314 8.59 -28.97 5.47
N THR A 315 7.84 -28.33 6.35
CA THR A 315 7.08 -28.98 7.43
C THR A 315 5.77 -28.22 7.61
N PRO A 316 4.60 -28.88 7.56
CA PRO A 316 3.38 -28.26 8.06
C PRO A 316 3.63 -27.85 9.51
N PRO A 317 3.34 -26.61 9.91
CA PRO A 317 3.48 -26.23 11.31
C PRO A 317 2.57 -27.15 12.13
N GLN A 318 3.14 -28.03 12.94
CA GLN A 318 2.43 -28.64 14.07
C GLN A 318 2.15 -27.53 15.08
N ALA A 319 1.16 -26.70 14.79
CA ALA A 319 0.57 -25.85 15.79
C ALA A 319 -0.27 -26.79 16.67
N LYS A 320 0.27 -27.18 17.83
CA LYS A 320 -0.55 -27.73 18.91
C LYS A 320 -1.65 -26.70 19.19
N PRO A 321 -2.94 -27.05 19.09
CA PRO A 321 -4.03 -26.16 19.48
C PRO A 321 -4.07 -26.18 21.01
N GLN A 322 -3.12 -25.53 21.68
CA GLN A 322 -3.06 -25.52 23.14
C GLN A 322 -3.35 -24.13 23.70
N ASP A 323 -4.49 -24.06 24.40
CA ASP A 323 -4.73 -23.27 25.62
C ASP A 323 -4.76 -21.74 25.58
N ASN A 324 -4.91 -21.12 24.41
CA ASN A 324 -4.91 -19.65 24.31
C ASN A 324 -6.31 -18.99 24.45
N HIS A 325 -7.42 -19.74 24.52
CA HIS A 325 -8.75 -19.12 24.51
C HIS A 325 -9.04 -18.21 25.72
N LYS A 326 -8.53 -18.54 26.91
CA LYS A 326 -8.74 -17.73 28.13
C LYS A 326 -7.88 -16.46 28.17
N SER A 327 -6.62 -16.55 27.75
CA SER A 327 -5.72 -15.40 27.63
C SER A 327 -6.20 -14.44 26.53
N HIS A 328 -6.64 -14.96 25.39
CA HIS A 328 -7.23 -14.17 24.31
C HIS A 328 -8.52 -13.47 24.75
N HIS A 329 -9.41 -14.14 25.49
CA HIS A 329 -10.65 -13.50 25.96
C HIS A 329 -10.38 -12.35 26.95
N ALA A 330 -9.47 -12.56 27.92
CA ALA A 330 -9.11 -11.51 28.88
C ALA A 330 -8.47 -10.29 28.20
N LEU A 331 -7.62 -10.54 27.19
CA LEU A 331 -7.01 -9.49 26.39
C LEU A 331 -8.03 -8.75 25.51
N MET A 332 -9.00 -9.46 24.92
CA MET A 332 -10.08 -8.85 24.15
C MET A 332 -10.94 -7.91 25.00
N GLU A 333 -11.27 -8.32 26.23
CA GLU A 333 -12.01 -7.44 27.14
C GLU A 333 -11.19 -6.21 27.55
N LYS A 334 -9.87 -6.36 27.77
CA LYS A 334 -8.97 -5.21 28.00
C LYS A 334 -8.96 -4.23 26.82
N ILE A 335 -8.97 -4.74 25.59
CA ILE A 335 -8.99 -3.93 24.37
C ILE A 335 -10.32 -3.23 24.19
N LYS A 336 -11.45 -3.93 24.37
CA LYS A 336 -12.78 -3.33 24.40
C LYS A 336 -12.87 -2.14 25.35
N LEU A 337 -12.37 -2.30 26.58
CA LEU A 337 -12.36 -1.25 27.58
C LEU A 337 -11.48 -0.07 27.14
N SER A 338 -10.31 -0.37 26.55
CA SER A 338 -9.41 0.63 25.98
C SER A 338 -10.08 1.43 24.86
N ASP A 339 -10.77 0.75 23.94
CA ASP A 339 -11.48 1.36 22.83
C ASP A 339 -12.61 2.27 23.34
N GLN A 340 -13.41 1.79 24.30
CA GLN A 340 -14.44 2.64 24.91
C GLN A 340 -13.85 3.89 25.56
N LYS A 341 -12.71 3.78 26.24
CA LYS A 341 -12.01 4.92 26.85
C LYS A 341 -11.50 5.90 25.78
N LYS A 342 -10.86 5.40 24.73
CA LYS A 342 -10.36 6.22 23.60
C LYS A 342 -11.51 6.93 22.88
N CYS A 343 -12.60 6.22 22.58
CA CYS A 343 -13.80 6.81 21.96
C CYS A 343 -14.37 7.95 22.80
N ARG A 344 -14.53 7.76 24.13
CA ARG A 344 -14.99 8.83 25.03
C ARG A 344 -14.04 10.02 25.03
N HIS A 345 -12.74 9.77 25.09
CA HIS A 345 -11.73 10.82 25.06
C HIS A 345 -11.78 11.64 23.76
N LEU A 346 -11.86 10.96 22.61
CA LEU A 346 -12.05 11.62 21.31
C LEU A 346 -13.32 12.47 21.28
N GLY A 347 -14.43 11.96 21.80
CA GLY A 347 -15.68 12.72 21.91
C GLY A 347 -15.53 14.02 22.69
N THR A 348 -14.82 13.98 23.82
CA THR A 348 -14.51 15.19 24.60
C THR A 348 -13.65 16.17 23.80
N GLN A 349 -12.60 15.70 23.13
CA GLN A 349 -11.72 16.55 22.33
C GLN A 349 -12.46 17.22 21.16
N ILE A 350 -13.29 16.46 20.45
CA ILE A 350 -14.10 16.95 19.34
C ILE A 350 -15.12 17.98 19.82
N CYS A 351 -15.77 17.75 20.97
CA CYS A 351 -16.70 18.70 21.56
C CYS A 351 -16.02 20.04 21.90
N LEU A 352 -14.86 20.00 22.56
CA LEU A 352 -14.08 21.20 22.87
C LEU A 352 -13.64 21.91 21.58
N TRP A 353 -13.19 21.16 20.60
CA TRP A 353 -12.81 21.68 19.29
C TRP A 353 -13.96 22.41 18.60
N THR A 354 -15.17 21.82 18.56
CA THR A 354 -16.36 22.45 17.97
C THR A 354 -16.66 23.79 18.66
N ILE A 355 -16.58 23.85 19.99
CA ILE A 355 -16.80 25.11 20.74
C ILE A 355 -15.74 26.15 20.35
N HIS A 356 -14.47 25.76 20.21
CA HIS A 356 -13.41 26.68 19.79
C HIS A 356 -13.62 27.22 18.38
N VAL A 357 -14.02 26.35 17.44
CA VAL A 357 -14.33 26.75 16.06
C VAL A 357 -15.49 27.74 16.03
N GLN A 358 -16.59 27.45 16.74
CA GLN A 358 -17.74 28.35 16.84
C GLN A 358 -17.36 29.73 17.43
N ARG A 359 -16.49 29.77 18.44
CA ARG A 359 -15.99 31.04 19.01
C ARG A 359 -15.15 31.84 18.01
N VAL A 360 -14.35 31.18 17.18
CA VAL A 360 -13.57 31.85 16.14
C VAL A 360 -14.50 32.39 15.05
N PHE A 361 -15.51 31.62 14.64
CA PHE A 361 -16.51 32.07 13.66
C PHE A 361 -17.33 33.25 14.17
N ALA A 362 -17.76 33.23 15.44
CA ALA A 362 -18.49 34.32 16.07
C ALA A 362 -17.65 35.60 16.20
N ALA A 363 -16.34 35.47 16.45
CA ALA A 363 -15.42 36.60 16.58
C ALA A 363 -14.88 37.14 15.24
N GLY A 364 -15.15 36.43 14.13
CA GLY A 364 -14.57 36.70 12.82
C GLY A 364 -13.20 36.06 12.62
N VAL A 365 -13.02 35.40 11.47
CA VAL A 365 -11.83 34.62 11.13
C VAL A 365 -10.61 35.50 10.84
N PHE A 366 -10.82 36.70 10.27
CA PHE A 366 -9.74 37.56 9.75
C PHE A 366 -8.74 38.03 10.82
N GLY A 367 -9.17 38.21 12.07
CA GLY A 367 -8.28 38.56 13.18
C GLY A 367 -7.62 37.36 13.88
N LYS A 368 -7.97 36.12 13.48
CA LYS A 368 -7.58 34.88 14.16
C LYS A 368 -7.10 33.80 13.18
N LEU A 369 -6.61 34.18 12.01
CA LEU A 369 -6.30 33.25 10.92
C LEU A 369 -5.33 32.12 11.32
N GLN A 370 -4.30 32.42 12.12
CA GLN A 370 -3.37 31.41 12.65
C GLN A 370 -4.06 30.43 13.61
N THR A 371 -4.96 30.92 14.47
CA THR A 371 -5.76 30.06 15.36
C THR A 371 -6.74 29.21 14.56
N PHE A 372 -7.35 29.81 13.53
CA PHE A 372 -8.28 29.12 12.65
C PHE A 372 -7.60 28.00 11.85
N SER A 373 -6.42 28.24 11.27
CA SER A 373 -5.67 27.22 10.53
C SER A 373 -5.26 26.04 11.44
N GLN A 374 -4.83 26.32 12.68
CA GLN A 374 -4.56 25.28 13.67
C GLN A 374 -5.82 24.47 14.02
N LEU A 375 -6.98 25.12 14.14
CA LEU A 375 -8.24 24.43 14.38
C LEU A 375 -8.62 23.53 13.20
N ILE A 376 -8.41 23.95 11.95
CA ILE A 376 -8.65 23.09 10.78
C ILE A 376 -7.76 21.84 10.84
N LEU A 377 -6.46 22.01 11.07
CA LEU A 377 -5.52 20.88 11.17
C LEU A 377 -5.87 19.93 12.32
N ARG A 378 -6.31 20.46 13.47
CA ARG A 378 -6.80 19.63 14.58
C ARG A 378 -8.09 18.90 14.24
N GLY A 379 -9.03 19.55 13.53
CA GLY A 379 -10.27 18.93 13.06
C GLY A 379 -9.99 17.75 12.14
N GLN A 380 -9.09 17.93 11.17
CA GLN A 380 -8.61 16.87 10.30
C GLN A 380 -7.97 15.73 11.10
N SER A 381 -7.06 16.06 12.02
CA SER A 381 -6.41 15.06 12.88
C SER A 381 -7.41 14.26 13.73
N TYR A 382 -8.49 14.87 14.20
CA TYR A 382 -9.55 14.14 14.90
C TYR A 382 -10.35 13.25 13.97
N ALA A 383 -10.65 13.69 12.74
CA ALA A 383 -11.30 12.85 11.73
C ALA A 383 -10.45 11.61 11.42
N ASP A 384 -9.14 11.81 11.22
CA ASP A 384 -8.19 10.71 10.98
C ASP A 384 -8.16 9.73 12.15
N GLN A 385 -8.10 10.22 13.39
CA GLN A 385 -8.15 9.37 14.59
C GLN A 385 -9.45 8.57 14.72
N VAL A 386 -10.59 9.18 14.37
CA VAL A 386 -11.89 8.51 14.37
C VAL A 386 -11.95 7.41 13.32
N ASN A 387 -11.49 7.69 12.09
CA ASN A 387 -11.41 6.70 11.01
C ASN A 387 -10.48 5.55 11.39
N LEU A 388 -9.26 5.84 11.85
CA LEU A 388 -8.30 4.83 12.29
C LEU A 388 -8.87 3.92 13.38
N MET A 389 -9.58 4.49 14.36
CA MET A 389 -10.20 3.70 15.42
C MET A 389 -11.33 2.80 14.89
N MET A 390 -12.14 3.31 13.96
CA MET A 390 -13.21 2.54 13.33
C MET A 390 -12.65 1.41 12.47
N ASP A 391 -11.66 1.69 11.63
CA ASP A 391 -11.00 0.71 10.77
C ASP A 391 -10.31 -0.38 11.59
N SER A 392 -9.56 0.01 12.63
CA SER A 392 -8.91 -0.94 13.53
C SER A 392 -9.91 -1.91 14.16
N LEU A 393 -11.03 -1.38 14.67
CA LEU A 393 -12.09 -2.18 15.25
C LEU A 393 -12.69 -3.13 14.21
N ILE A 394 -13.06 -2.64 13.03
CA ILE A 394 -13.66 -3.46 11.97
C ILE A 394 -12.68 -4.54 11.49
N ASN A 395 -11.44 -4.17 11.13
CA ASN A 395 -10.41 -5.07 10.64
C ASN A 395 -10.13 -6.21 11.62
N ARG A 396 -10.09 -5.91 12.92
CA ARG A 396 -9.90 -6.91 13.97
C ARG A 396 -11.04 -7.92 14.01
N HIS A 397 -12.29 -7.48 13.94
CA HIS A 397 -13.45 -8.40 13.93
C HIS A 397 -13.52 -9.24 12.65
N VAL A 398 -13.20 -8.65 11.51
CA VAL A 398 -13.11 -9.34 10.21
C VAL A 398 -12.01 -10.42 10.25
N ALA A 399 -10.81 -10.06 10.71
CA ALA A 399 -9.67 -10.97 10.76
C ALA A 399 -9.89 -12.13 11.73
N LEU A 400 -10.51 -11.86 12.89
CA LEU A 400 -10.79 -12.87 13.91
C LEU A 400 -12.08 -13.66 13.65
N THR A 401 -12.86 -13.28 12.63
CA THR A 401 -14.19 -13.86 12.34
C THR A 401 -15.15 -13.82 13.53
N THR A 402 -15.02 -12.79 14.38
CA THR A 402 -15.84 -12.62 15.58
C THR A 402 -16.90 -11.54 15.34
N PRO A 403 -18.18 -11.80 15.60
CA PRO A 403 -19.22 -10.78 15.46
C PRO A 403 -19.00 -9.61 16.44
N LEU A 404 -19.42 -8.42 16.03
CA LEU A 404 -19.44 -7.25 16.89
C LEU A 404 -20.49 -7.42 18.01
N SER A 405 -20.09 -7.19 19.25
CA SER A 405 -21.00 -7.12 20.38
C SER A 405 -21.84 -5.82 20.34
N LYS A 406 -22.95 -5.80 21.09
CA LYS A 406 -23.82 -4.62 21.20
C LYS A 406 -23.05 -3.37 21.64
N SER A 407 -22.11 -3.49 22.57
CA SER A 407 -21.29 -2.36 23.03
C SER A 407 -20.34 -1.84 21.95
N GLU A 408 -19.79 -2.71 21.11
CA GLU A 408 -18.89 -2.31 20.02
C GLU A 408 -19.66 -1.63 18.90
N TRP A 409 -20.87 -2.11 18.58
CA TRP A 409 -21.79 -1.42 17.68
C TRP A 409 -22.09 0.01 18.14
N PHE A 410 -22.37 0.21 19.43
CA PHE A 410 -22.56 1.56 19.95
C PHE A 410 -21.30 2.43 19.82
N THR A 411 -20.11 1.87 20.01
CA THR A 411 -18.85 2.58 19.78
C THR A 411 -18.73 3.02 18.32
N VAL A 412 -18.99 2.12 17.36
CA VAL A 412 -18.98 2.45 15.92
C VAL A 412 -19.98 3.54 15.59
N CYS A 413 -21.23 3.44 16.07
CA CYS A 413 -22.24 4.47 15.84
C CYS A 413 -21.83 5.83 16.43
N ARG A 414 -21.17 5.86 17.60
CA ARG A 414 -20.64 7.11 18.18
C ARG A 414 -19.52 7.71 17.35
N LEU A 415 -18.59 6.89 16.87
CA LEU A 415 -17.52 7.34 15.97
C LEU A 415 -18.09 7.96 14.69
N LEU A 416 -19.09 7.33 14.07
CA LEU A 416 -19.81 7.90 12.92
C LEU A 416 -20.50 9.24 13.25
N GLN A 417 -21.10 9.34 14.44
CA GLN A 417 -21.66 10.61 14.90
C GLN A 417 -20.59 11.70 15.06
N TYR A 418 -19.39 11.36 15.54
CA TYR A 418 -18.29 12.30 15.64
C TYR A 418 -17.84 12.83 14.26
N LEU A 419 -17.73 11.96 13.26
CA LEU A 419 -17.45 12.40 11.88
C LEU A 419 -18.53 13.37 11.37
N ARG A 420 -19.81 13.07 11.62
CA ARG A 420 -20.92 13.97 11.25
C ARG A 420 -20.83 15.32 11.97
N VAL A 421 -20.42 15.36 13.23
CA VAL A 421 -20.23 16.61 13.98
C VAL A 421 -19.07 17.42 13.38
N LEU A 422 -17.94 16.77 13.07
CA LEU A 422 -16.79 17.42 12.42
C LEU A 422 -17.21 18.04 11.08
N GLN A 423 -17.85 17.26 10.21
CA GLN A 423 -18.36 17.70 8.90
C GLN A 423 -19.34 18.87 9.03
N LYS A 424 -20.39 18.71 9.86
CA LYS A 424 -21.42 19.74 10.04
C LYS A 424 -20.87 21.06 10.59
N THR A 425 -19.82 21.01 11.39
CA THR A 425 -19.17 22.22 11.94
C THR A 425 -18.61 23.11 10.83
N PHE A 426 -18.08 22.52 9.76
CA PHE A 426 -17.57 23.25 8.60
C PHE A 426 -18.68 23.64 7.61
N GLU A 427 -19.61 22.72 7.32
CA GLU A 427 -20.72 22.97 6.40
C GLU A 427 -21.66 24.09 6.87
N SER A 428 -21.79 24.30 8.18
CA SER A 428 -22.65 25.34 8.73
C SER A 428 -22.06 26.76 8.59
N ASN A 429 -20.81 26.91 8.11
CA ASN A 429 -20.11 28.19 8.02
C ASN A 429 -19.36 28.41 6.67
N PRO A 430 -20.00 28.17 5.50
CA PRO A 430 -19.32 28.11 4.20
C PRO A 430 -18.70 29.47 3.80
N ASN A 431 -19.40 30.57 4.08
CA ASN A 431 -18.97 31.93 3.72
C ASN A 431 -17.69 32.38 4.46
N GLN A 432 -17.40 31.83 5.64
CA GLN A 432 -16.21 32.17 6.41
C GLN A 432 -15.01 31.26 6.08
N CYS A 433 -15.28 30.03 5.63
CA CYS A 433 -14.27 29.11 5.09
C CYS A 433 -13.76 29.57 3.70
N ASP A 434 -14.65 30.02 2.82
CA ASP A 434 -14.29 30.55 1.49
C ASP A 434 -13.53 31.88 1.55
N ALA A 435 -13.82 32.70 2.55
CA ALA A 435 -13.15 33.98 2.80
C ALA A 435 -11.65 33.80 3.14
N ALA A 436 -11.27 32.67 3.76
CA ALA A 436 -9.88 32.32 3.99
C ALA A 436 -9.16 31.84 2.71
N HIS A 437 -9.90 31.36 1.71
CA HIS A 437 -9.36 30.88 0.43
C HIS A 437 -9.15 31.99 -0.61
N LYS A 438 -9.83 33.13 -0.49
CA LYS A 438 -9.84 34.21 -1.50
C LYS A 438 -8.80 35.32 -1.31
N PHE A 439 -7.70 35.10 -0.59
CA PHE A 439 -6.60 36.08 -0.56
C PHE A 439 -5.63 35.88 -1.75
N PRO A 440 -5.28 36.95 -2.49
CA PRO A 440 -4.20 36.90 -3.46
C PRO A 440 -2.87 36.74 -2.72
N ARG A 441 -2.05 35.76 -3.12
CA ARG A 441 -0.64 35.72 -2.71
C ARG A 441 0.07 36.96 -3.29
N PRO A 442 0.97 37.61 -2.55
CA PRO A 442 1.90 38.58 -3.13
C PRO A 442 2.96 37.79 -3.89
N ASN A 443 2.59 37.31 -5.08
CA ASN A 443 3.39 36.85 -6.21
C ASN A 443 2.50 35.92 -7.05
N GLY A 444 2.08 36.45 -8.20
CA GLY A 444 1.11 35.82 -9.09
C GLY A 444 1.58 34.47 -9.63
N ARG A 445 1.12 33.37 -9.01
CA ARG A 445 0.89 32.09 -9.67
C ARG A 445 -0.35 31.43 -9.07
N ASN A 446 -1.44 31.51 -9.81
CA ASN A 446 -2.68 30.79 -9.53
C ASN A 446 -2.46 29.29 -9.75
N ARG A 447 -2.45 28.50 -8.67
CA ARG A 447 -2.85 27.08 -8.72
C ARG A 447 -4.06 26.91 -7.82
N ARG A 448 -5.23 26.67 -8.43
CA ARG A 448 -6.41 26.15 -7.72
C ARG A 448 -6.04 24.74 -7.25
N SER A 449 -5.95 24.55 -5.94
CA SER A 449 -5.99 23.21 -5.33
C SER A 449 -7.42 23.02 -4.85
N SER A 450 -8.14 22.14 -5.51
CA SER A 450 -9.43 21.62 -5.05
C SER A 450 -9.15 20.60 -3.96
N ILE A 451 -9.15 21.05 -2.70
CA ILE A 451 -9.40 20.15 -1.58
C ILE A 451 -10.91 20.08 -1.49
N CYS A 452 -11.51 19.01 -2.01
CA CYS A 452 -12.92 18.72 -1.78
C CYS A 452 -13.09 18.43 -0.29
N CYS A 453 -13.95 19.20 0.37
CA CYS A 453 -14.51 18.88 1.68
C CYS A 453 -15.53 17.74 1.54
#